data_AF-U2YB48-F1
#
_entry.id   AF-U2YB48-F1
#
_cell.length_a   1.000
_cell.length_b   1.000
_cell.length_c   1.000
_cell.angle_alpha   90.00
_cell.angle_beta   90.00
_cell.angle_gamma   90.00
#
_symmetry.space_group_name_H-M   'P 1'
#
loop_
_entity.id
_entity.type
_entity.pdbx_description
1 polymer ?
#
loop_
_entity_poly.entity_id
_entity_poly.type
_entity_poly.pdbx_seq_one_letter_code
_entity_poly.pdbx_strand_id
1 'polypeptide(L)'
;MKNISVDIESYSGVNLQKAGVYKYVESNDFEILLFGYSIDGGEVQVVDIAKGEEIPRDILDALTDEEVTKWAFNAQFERVCLSRYLVDKGISLNPFLDHHPSSTTKARFLSPTSWKCTMIWSATLALPMSLEGVGSVLGLDKQKLSEGKSLIKYFCLPCNPTKVNAGRTRNQYFHDEVKWNQFKEYNKRDVEVEMAIQERLSKFKVSEDIWDEFYLDQEINDRGIAVDPVLVESAIRLDLDVKENLMKKLSDITGLENPNSVLQMRQWLSKNGLEMESLGKKEVARELKTASKKLAEVLLLRQQLSKSSVKKYTAMENAACKDNRERGMFRFYGANRTGRFAGRLVQLQNLPQNHLPDLAEARELVRQGNITALELLYEDIPDTLSQLIRTAFVPQSNNKFIVADFSAIEARVLAWLAGEKWRMKVFEEGKDIYCSSASQMFGVTVEKHGVNSQLR
;
A
#
# COMPACT_ATOMS: atom_id res chain seq x y z
N MET A 1 -22.01 26.70 9.76
CA MET A 1 -20.70 26.02 9.66
C MET A 1 -20.37 25.89 8.19
N LYS A 2 -19.23 26.40 7.72
CA LYS A 2 -18.79 26.21 6.33
C LYS A 2 -17.66 25.19 6.23
N ASN A 3 -16.74 25.24 7.19
CA ASN A 3 -15.58 24.35 7.27
C ASN A 3 -15.47 23.74 8.66
N ILE A 4 -15.00 22.50 8.72
CA ILE A 4 -14.55 21.86 9.94
C ILE A 4 -13.18 21.21 9.72
N SER A 5 -12.20 21.55 10.54
CA SER A 5 -10.89 20.86 10.56
C SER A 5 -10.92 19.82 11.66
N VAL A 6 -10.54 18.58 11.37
CA VAL A 6 -10.64 17.45 12.31
C VAL A 6 -9.34 16.65 12.38
N ASP A 7 -9.10 16.07 13.55
CA ASP A 7 -8.04 15.09 13.80
C ASP A 7 -8.54 14.06 14.80
N ILE A 8 -8.20 12.79 14.59
CA ILE A 8 -8.64 11.70 15.47
C ILE A 8 -7.46 10.89 15.99
N GLU A 9 -7.60 10.45 17.22
CA GLU A 9 -6.77 9.40 17.78
C GLU A 9 -7.61 8.14 17.91
N SER A 10 -7.08 6.99 17.48
CA SER A 10 -7.83 5.74 17.47
C SER A 10 -7.00 4.55 17.93
N TYR A 11 -7.68 3.49 18.36
CA TYR A 11 -7.09 2.21 18.69
C TYR A 11 -7.64 1.10 17.78
N SER A 12 -6.80 0.11 17.48
CA SER A 12 -7.22 -1.19 16.96
C SER A 12 -6.16 -2.23 17.29
N GLY A 13 -6.57 -3.48 17.50
CA GLY A 13 -5.66 -4.63 17.53
C GLY A 13 -4.96 -4.90 16.20
N VAL A 14 -5.52 -4.39 15.10
CA VAL A 14 -4.96 -4.55 13.75
C VAL A 14 -3.81 -3.56 13.51
N ASN A 15 -2.72 -4.04 12.92
CA ASN A 15 -1.59 -3.18 12.58
C ASN A 15 -1.90 -2.30 11.35
N LEU A 16 -2.12 -1.00 11.57
CA LEU A 16 -2.45 -0.04 10.51
C LEU A 16 -1.44 -0.02 9.34
N GLN A 17 -0.14 -0.14 9.61
CA GLN A 17 0.89 -0.08 8.57
C GLN A 17 0.87 -1.32 7.64
N LYS A 18 0.51 -2.48 8.19
CA LYS A 18 0.43 -3.74 7.44
C LYS A 18 -0.91 -3.95 6.74
N ALA A 19 -1.99 -3.50 7.36
CA ALA A 19 -3.36 -3.80 6.94
C ALA A 19 -4.06 -2.63 6.22
N GLY A 20 -3.59 -1.41 6.43
CA GLY A 20 -4.26 -0.18 5.98
C GLY A 20 -5.49 0.17 6.82
N VAL A 21 -6.02 1.37 6.59
CA VAL A 21 -7.11 1.92 7.40
C VAL A 21 -8.41 1.12 7.29
N TYR A 22 -8.72 0.59 6.11
CA TYR A 22 -9.98 -0.12 5.88
C TYR A 22 -10.10 -1.42 6.71
N LYS A 23 -9.04 -2.24 6.73
CA LYS A 23 -9.00 -3.42 7.59
C LYS A 23 -8.86 -3.06 9.07
N TYR A 24 -8.12 -1.98 9.37
CA TYR A 24 -7.94 -1.45 10.71
C TYR A 24 -9.29 -1.10 11.39
N VAL A 25 -10.18 -0.39 10.69
CA VAL A 25 -11.49 0.00 11.23
C VAL A 25 -12.52 -1.14 11.28
N GLU A 26 -12.28 -2.24 10.57
CA GLU A 26 -13.15 -3.42 10.61
C GLU A 26 -12.90 -4.30 11.84
N SER A 27 -11.82 -4.07 12.58
CA SER A 27 -11.54 -4.79 13.81
C SER A 27 -12.67 -4.59 14.82
N ASN A 28 -13.03 -5.64 15.55
CA ASN A 28 -14.10 -5.56 16.54
C ASN A 28 -13.73 -4.70 17.75
N ASP A 29 -12.44 -4.47 17.97
CA ASP A 29 -11.89 -3.62 19.04
C ASP A 29 -11.47 -2.22 18.53
N PHE A 30 -11.86 -1.85 17.31
CA PHE A 30 -11.60 -0.51 16.79
C PHE A 30 -12.39 0.53 17.59
N GLU A 31 -11.70 1.58 18.04
CA GLU A 31 -12.29 2.67 18.81
C GLU A 31 -11.66 4.01 18.42
N ILE A 32 -12.48 5.05 18.27
CA ILE A 32 -11.99 6.43 18.29
C ILE A 32 -11.85 6.84 19.76
N LEU A 33 -10.65 7.28 20.12
CA LEU A 33 -10.25 7.62 21.47
C LEU A 33 -10.45 9.11 21.77
N LEU A 34 -9.98 9.96 20.87
CA LEU A 34 -10.07 11.42 20.95
C LEU A 34 -10.51 11.97 19.60
N PHE A 35 -11.29 13.04 19.63
CA PHE A 35 -11.73 13.76 18.44
C PHE A 35 -11.48 15.26 18.63
N GLY A 36 -10.47 15.77 17.93
CA GLY A 36 -10.11 17.17 17.89
C GLY A 36 -10.80 17.83 16.71
N TYR A 37 -11.39 19.02 16.92
CA TYR A 37 -12.02 19.76 15.83
C TYR A 37 -11.97 21.27 16.01
N SER A 38 -12.05 21.99 14.89
CA SER A 38 -12.27 23.44 14.84
C SER A 38 -13.32 23.78 13.79
N ILE A 39 -14.26 24.65 14.15
CA ILE A 39 -15.31 25.17 13.26
C ILE A 39 -14.83 26.48 12.65
N ASP A 40 -14.83 26.58 11.33
CA ASP A 40 -14.58 27.82 10.58
C ASP A 40 -13.28 28.55 11.00
N GLY A 41 -12.25 27.79 11.41
CA GLY A 41 -10.96 28.31 11.87
C GLY A 41 -10.95 28.88 13.30
N GLY A 42 -12.00 28.60 14.08
CA GLY A 42 -12.12 29.00 15.47
C GLY A 42 -11.25 28.18 16.44
N GLU A 43 -11.54 28.31 17.74
CA GLU A 43 -10.82 27.59 18.79
C GLU A 43 -10.98 26.08 18.65
N VAL A 44 -9.86 25.34 18.75
CA VAL A 44 -9.86 23.88 18.71
C VAL A 44 -10.43 23.31 20.00
N GLN A 45 -11.43 22.46 19.87
CA GLN A 45 -12.02 21.65 20.92
C GLN A 45 -11.56 20.19 20.81
N VAL A 46 -11.49 19.47 21.93
CA VAL A 46 -11.18 18.03 21.96
C VAL A 46 -12.27 17.31 22.73
N VAL A 47 -12.83 16.27 22.13
CA VAL A 47 -13.82 15.37 22.74
C VAL A 47 -13.11 14.10 23.22
N ASP A 48 -13.18 13.82 24.51
CA ASP A 48 -12.61 12.65 25.17
C ASP A 48 -13.57 11.45 25.10
N ILE A 49 -13.69 10.88 23.90
CA ILE A 49 -14.62 9.77 23.60
C ILE A 49 -14.31 8.55 24.48
N ALA A 50 -13.02 8.28 24.75
CA ALA A 50 -12.62 7.17 25.61
C ALA A 50 -13.14 7.32 27.06
N LYS A 51 -13.38 8.55 27.52
CA LYS A 51 -14.02 8.83 28.82
C LYS A 51 -15.54 9.01 28.74
N GLY A 52 -16.14 8.74 27.59
CA GLY A 52 -17.59 8.78 27.40
C GLY A 52 -18.15 10.14 27.00
N GLU A 53 -17.31 11.11 26.63
CA GLU A 53 -17.79 12.33 25.99
C GLU A 53 -18.35 12.02 24.59
N GLU A 54 -19.36 12.77 24.16
CA GLU A 54 -19.98 12.60 22.85
C GLU A 54 -19.63 13.76 21.92
N ILE A 55 -19.39 13.43 20.65
CA ILE A 55 -19.24 14.45 19.60
C ILE A 55 -20.56 15.21 19.50
N PRO A 56 -20.55 16.56 19.56
CA PRO A 56 -21.77 17.36 19.47
C PRO A 56 -22.60 17.05 18.22
N ARG A 57 -23.94 17.14 18.35
CA ARG A 57 -24.85 16.69 17.29
C ARG A 57 -24.69 17.48 15.98
N ASP A 58 -24.50 18.78 16.09
CA ASP A 58 -24.22 19.68 14.97
C ASP A 58 -22.92 19.34 14.24
N ILE A 59 -21.91 18.84 14.96
CA ILE A 59 -20.67 18.32 14.36
C ILE A 59 -20.93 17.00 13.62
N LEU A 60 -21.72 16.09 14.22
CA LEU A 60 -22.09 14.83 13.58
C LEU A 60 -22.90 15.06 12.29
N ASP A 61 -23.82 16.02 12.31
CA ASP A 61 -24.60 16.41 11.13
C ASP A 61 -23.68 17.06 10.06
N ALA A 62 -22.72 17.89 10.48
CA ALA A 62 -21.74 18.47 9.56
C ALA A 62 -20.83 17.43 8.89
N LEU A 63 -20.47 16.33 9.59
CA LEU A 63 -19.65 15.26 9.04
C LEU A 63 -20.34 14.54 7.86
N THR A 64 -21.67 14.48 7.83
CA THR A 64 -22.46 13.84 6.76
C THR A 64 -23.00 14.84 5.73
N ASP A 65 -22.99 16.14 6.03
CA ASP A 65 -23.45 17.20 5.12
C ASP A 65 -22.39 17.57 4.08
N GLU A 66 -22.61 17.24 2.81
CA GLU A 66 -21.67 17.52 1.72
C GLU A 66 -21.46 19.02 1.42
N GLU A 67 -22.35 19.90 1.90
CA GLU A 67 -22.19 21.35 1.79
C GLU A 67 -21.17 21.91 2.81
N VAL A 68 -20.83 21.14 3.84
CA VAL A 68 -19.77 21.49 4.80
C VAL A 68 -18.46 20.86 4.34
N THR A 69 -17.43 21.69 4.16
CA THR A 69 -16.08 21.21 3.81
C THR A 69 -15.35 20.69 5.05
N LYS A 70 -14.88 19.45 5.00
CA LYS A 70 -14.06 18.85 6.06
C LYS A 70 -12.59 18.94 5.66
N TRP A 71 -11.74 19.29 6.61
CA TRP A 71 -10.30 19.31 6.45
C TRP A 71 -9.65 18.35 7.42
N ALA A 72 -8.65 17.63 6.94
CA ALA A 72 -7.77 16.82 7.77
C ALA A 72 -6.41 16.68 7.07
N PHE A 73 -5.34 16.47 7.84
CA PHE A 73 -4.02 16.31 7.23
C PHE A 73 -3.96 15.04 6.38
N ASN A 74 -4.58 13.93 6.78
CA ASN A 74 -4.60 12.68 6.00
C ASN A 74 -6.03 12.18 5.76
N ALA A 75 -6.89 13.03 5.19
CA ALA A 75 -8.35 12.88 5.13
C ALA A 75 -8.92 11.47 4.88
N GLN A 76 -8.24 10.61 4.12
CA GLN A 76 -8.65 9.20 3.97
C GLN A 76 -8.76 8.48 5.32
N PHE A 77 -7.81 8.69 6.22
CA PHE A 77 -7.79 8.05 7.52
C PHE A 77 -8.97 8.49 8.38
N GLU A 78 -9.17 9.79 8.55
CA GLU A 78 -10.24 10.37 9.36
C GLU A 78 -11.60 9.98 8.77
N ARG A 79 -11.78 10.11 7.45
CA ARG A 79 -13.03 9.76 6.76
C ARG A 79 -13.41 8.30 6.97
N VAL A 80 -12.48 7.36 6.81
CA VAL A 80 -12.78 5.92 6.95
C VAL A 80 -13.07 5.55 8.42
N CYS A 81 -12.32 6.10 9.37
CA CYS A 81 -12.57 5.90 10.80
C CYS A 81 -13.91 6.49 11.26
N LEU A 82 -14.22 7.72 10.84
CA LEU A 82 -15.48 8.39 11.19
C LEU A 82 -16.68 7.70 10.53
N SER A 83 -16.52 7.14 9.33
CA SER A 83 -17.55 6.32 8.70
C SER A 83 -17.96 5.14 9.58
N ARG A 84 -16.96 4.42 10.14
CA ARG A 84 -17.21 3.33 11.08
C ARG A 84 -17.91 3.82 12.35
N TYR A 85 -17.42 4.91 12.95
CA TYR A 85 -17.98 5.48 14.16
C TYR A 85 -19.46 5.90 14.00
N LEU A 86 -19.79 6.59 12.90
CA LEU A 86 -21.15 7.04 12.61
C LEU A 86 -22.11 5.86 12.39
N VAL A 87 -21.69 4.84 11.65
CA VAL A 87 -22.49 3.61 11.44
C VAL A 87 -22.75 2.90 12.77
N ASP A 88 -21.76 2.79 13.64
CA ASP A 88 -21.90 2.18 14.96
C ASP A 88 -22.87 2.96 15.87
N LYS A 89 -22.98 4.29 15.68
CA LYS A 89 -23.97 5.15 16.33
C LYS A 89 -25.35 5.14 15.64
N GLY A 90 -25.54 4.33 14.59
CA GLY A 90 -26.78 4.27 13.81
C GLY A 90 -27.04 5.50 12.94
N ILE A 91 -26.02 6.33 12.70
CA ILE A 91 -26.10 7.52 11.84
C ILE A 91 -25.83 7.09 10.40
N SER A 92 -26.74 7.46 9.50
CA SER A 92 -26.60 7.18 8.07
C SER A 92 -25.49 8.05 7.46
N LEU A 93 -24.59 7.43 6.68
CA LEU A 93 -23.50 8.09 5.96
C LEU A 93 -23.96 8.82 4.67
N ASN A 94 -25.24 9.23 4.59
CA ASN A 94 -25.98 9.67 3.42
C ASN A 94 -26.63 8.50 2.61
N PRO A 95 -27.87 8.62 2.07
CA PRO A 95 -28.59 7.52 1.40
C PRO A 95 -28.10 7.16 -0.01
N PHE A 96 -27.10 7.84 -0.58
CA PHE A 96 -26.76 7.71 -1.99
C PHE A 96 -25.48 6.95 -2.26
N LEU A 97 -25.53 6.32 -3.43
CA LEU A 97 -24.62 5.35 -4.01
C LEU A 97 -23.28 6.03 -4.33
N ASP A 98 -22.23 5.27 -4.64
CA ASP A 98 -21.08 5.89 -5.28
C ASP A 98 -21.58 6.67 -6.54
N HIS A 99 -20.95 7.79 -6.91
CA HIS A 99 -21.44 8.64 -8.01
C HIS A 99 -21.39 7.93 -9.39
N HIS A 100 -21.01 6.65 -9.46
CA HIS A 100 -21.09 5.87 -10.67
C HIS A 100 -22.55 5.51 -10.98
N PRO A 101 -23.03 5.79 -12.21
CA PRO A 101 -24.43 5.53 -12.61
C PRO A 101 -24.91 4.08 -12.45
N SER A 102 -24.00 3.13 -12.27
CA SER A 102 -24.30 1.70 -12.13
C SER A 102 -24.22 1.17 -10.70
N SER A 103 -23.92 2.01 -9.71
CA SER A 103 -23.78 1.56 -8.33
C SER A 103 -25.15 1.36 -7.70
N THR A 104 -25.37 0.19 -7.11
CA THR A 104 -26.64 -0.20 -6.48
C THR A 104 -26.46 -0.50 -4.99
N THR A 105 -25.27 -0.23 -4.44
CA THR A 105 -24.91 -0.54 -3.03
C THR A 105 -24.89 0.72 -2.17
N LYS A 106 -25.44 0.63 -0.96
CA LYS A 106 -25.40 1.71 0.04
C LYS A 106 -23.97 2.22 0.27
N ALA A 107 -23.84 3.51 0.57
CA ALA A 107 -22.59 4.12 0.99
C ALA A 107 -21.97 3.34 2.16
N ARG A 108 -20.70 2.95 1.99
CA ARG A 108 -19.91 2.27 3.03
C ARG A 108 -19.02 3.23 3.81
N PHE A 109 -18.69 4.35 3.19
CA PHE A 109 -17.82 5.38 3.72
C PHE A 109 -18.43 6.75 3.42
N LEU A 110 -18.13 7.75 4.24
CA LEU A 110 -18.48 9.15 4.00
C LEU A 110 -17.99 9.57 2.61
N SER A 111 -18.79 10.34 1.87
CA SER A 111 -18.41 10.82 0.54
C SER A 111 -17.08 11.58 0.59
N PRO A 112 -16.16 11.38 -0.38
CA PRO A 112 -14.90 12.13 -0.43
C PRO A 112 -15.06 13.57 -0.96
N THR A 113 -16.16 13.90 -1.65
CA THR A 113 -16.34 15.18 -2.38
C THR A 113 -16.24 16.40 -1.47
N SER A 114 -16.74 16.30 -0.23
CA SER A 114 -16.68 17.38 0.75
C SER A 114 -15.41 17.37 1.61
N TRP A 115 -14.42 16.50 1.34
CA TRP A 115 -13.22 16.35 2.15
C TRP A 115 -11.98 16.90 1.44
N LYS A 116 -11.28 17.84 2.05
CA LYS A 116 -10.01 18.36 1.56
C LYS A 116 -8.86 17.83 2.43
N CYS A 117 -7.73 17.53 1.79
CA CYS A 117 -6.60 16.85 2.42
C CYS A 117 -5.35 17.72 2.40
N THR A 118 -4.91 18.19 3.58
CA THR A 118 -3.80 19.15 3.69
C THR A 118 -2.45 18.51 3.39
N MET A 119 -2.29 17.19 3.59
CA MET A 119 -1.13 16.44 3.07
C MET A 119 -1.08 16.45 1.55
N ILE A 120 -2.22 16.31 0.86
CA ILE A 120 -2.26 16.34 -0.61
C ILE A 120 -1.97 17.75 -1.11
N TRP A 121 -2.57 18.78 -0.51
CA TRP A 121 -2.24 20.17 -0.80
C TRP A 121 -0.72 20.41 -0.67
N SER A 122 -0.13 19.98 0.44
CA SER A 122 1.32 20.04 0.65
C SER A 122 2.10 19.31 -0.45
N ALA A 123 1.66 18.11 -0.83
CA ALA A 123 2.31 17.30 -1.85
C ALA A 123 2.29 17.97 -3.25
N THR A 124 1.23 18.73 -3.59
CA THR A 124 1.20 19.49 -4.87
C THR A 124 2.32 20.52 -4.99
N LEU A 125 2.84 20.99 -3.85
CA LEU A 125 3.95 21.93 -3.77
C LEU A 125 5.30 21.24 -3.47
N ALA A 126 5.37 19.92 -3.64
CA ALA A 126 6.53 19.09 -3.33
C ALA A 126 7.01 19.18 -1.86
N LEU A 127 6.14 19.60 -0.94
CA LEU A 127 6.43 19.59 0.49
C LEU A 127 6.41 18.15 1.05
N PRO A 128 6.98 17.93 2.26
CA PRO A 128 6.90 16.63 2.93
C PRO A 128 5.45 16.16 3.12
N MET A 129 5.24 14.85 3.24
CA MET A 129 3.91 14.25 3.46
C MET A 129 3.66 13.89 4.93
N SER A 130 4.34 14.57 5.86
CA SER A 130 4.12 14.43 7.30
C SER A 130 3.84 15.80 7.90
N LEU A 131 2.92 15.86 8.87
CA LEU A 131 2.53 17.11 9.53
C LEU A 131 3.75 17.81 10.14
N GLU A 132 4.61 17.04 10.82
CA GLU A 132 5.91 17.48 11.35
C GLU A 132 6.82 18.05 10.24
N GLY A 133 6.95 17.34 9.12
CA GLY A 133 7.83 17.74 8.03
C GLY A 133 7.37 19.02 7.33
N VAL A 134 6.06 19.15 7.08
CA VAL A 134 5.48 20.37 6.48
C VAL A 134 5.64 21.56 7.43
N GLY A 135 5.28 21.39 8.69
CA GLY A 135 5.39 22.46 9.69
C GLY A 135 6.81 22.96 9.86
N SER A 136 7.80 22.05 9.82
CA SER A 136 9.22 22.40 9.85
C SER A 136 9.65 23.22 8.62
N VAL A 137 9.29 22.79 7.41
CA VAL A 137 9.64 23.52 6.17
C VAL A 137 8.97 24.90 6.10
N LEU A 138 7.74 25.02 6.59
CA LEU A 138 7.01 26.28 6.61
C LEU A 138 7.42 27.22 7.76
N GLY A 139 8.26 26.75 8.69
CA GLY A 139 8.71 27.52 9.84
C GLY A 139 7.56 27.95 10.76
N LEU A 140 6.62 27.02 11.05
CA LEU A 140 5.50 27.31 11.92
C LEU A 140 5.94 27.46 13.38
N ASP A 141 5.40 28.46 14.07
CA ASP A 141 5.63 28.70 15.50
C ASP A 141 5.10 27.56 16.36
N LYS A 142 3.92 27.05 16.00
CA LYS A 142 3.35 25.82 16.54
C LYS A 142 3.78 24.66 15.67
N GLN A 143 4.51 23.71 16.25
CA GLN A 143 4.87 22.45 15.60
C GLN A 143 4.18 21.27 16.28
N LYS A 144 4.13 20.15 15.57
CA LYS A 144 3.73 18.85 16.10
C LYS A 144 4.65 18.46 17.26
N LEU A 145 4.09 17.98 18.37
CA LEU A 145 4.89 17.60 19.54
C LEU A 145 5.70 16.33 19.24
N SER A 146 6.99 16.36 19.56
CA SER A 146 7.92 15.25 19.30
C SER A 146 7.57 13.98 20.10
N GLU A 147 6.96 14.18 21.27
CA GLU A 147 6.50 13.18 22.23
C GLU A 147 5.29 12.38 21.70
N GLY A 148 4.58 12.89 20.69
CA GLY A 148 3.39 12.27 20.11
C GLY A 148 3.59 10.83 19.64
N LYS A 149 4.76 10.50 19.08
CA LYS A 149 5.11 9.13 18.67
C LYS A 149 5.08 8.15 19.84
N SER A 150 5.47 8.60 21.03
CA SER A 150 5.45 7.78 22.25
C SER A 150 4.03 7.58 22.78
N LEU A 151 3.18 8.61 22.71
CA LEU A 151 1.79 8.58 23.14
C LEU A 151 0.94 7.69 22.23
N ILE A 152 1.07 7.83 20.90
CA ILE A 152 0.44 6.94 19.92
C ILE A 152 0.84 5.48 20.18
N LYS A 153 2.14 5.22 20.37
CA LYS A 153 2.60 3.85 20.68
C LYS A 153 2.00 3.31 21.98
N TYR A 154 1.72 4.18 22.94
CA TYR A 154 1.19 3.79 24.24
C TYR A 154 -0.32 3.51 24.19
N PHE A 155 -1.12 4.41 23.60
CA PHE A 155 -2.59 4.34 23.63
C PHE A 155 -3.24 3.74 22.37
N CYS A 156 -2.63 3.90 21.19
CA CYS A 156 -3.23 3.50 19.91
C CYS A 156 -2.81 2.10 19.45
N LEU A 157 -1.81 1.49 20.08
CA LEU A 157 -1.28 0.17 19.71
C LEU A 157 -1.42 -0.84 20.86
N PRO A 158 -1.55 -2.14 20.54
CA PRO A 158 -1.42 -3.19 21.54
C PRO A 158 -0.07 -3.12 22.27
N CYS A 159 -0.05 -3.49 23.55
CA CYS A 159 1.18 -3.61 24.32
C CYS A 159 1.50 -5.07 24.63
N ASN A 160 2.78 -5.40 24.71
CA ASN A 160 3.18 -6.75 25.11
C ASN A 160 2.86 -6.97 26.61
N PRO A 161 2.37 -8.16 26.99
CA PRO A 161 2.14 -8.49 28.39
C PRO A 161 3.48 -8.65 29.12
N THR A 162 3.64 -7.94 30.23
CA THR A 162 4.85 -7.95 31.07
C THR A 162 4.44 -7.98 32.55
N LYS A 163 5.39 -8.31 33.44
CA LYS A 163 5.14 -8.21 34.88
C LYS A 163 4.81 -6.78 35.33
N VAL A 164 5.47 -5.77 34.73
CA VAL A 164 5.33 -4.36 35.09
C VAL A 164 3.94 -3.81 34.76
N ASN A 165 3.35 -4.24 33.64
CA ASN A 165 2.02 -3.80 33.21
C ASN A 165 0.89 -4.78 33.62
N ALA A 166 1.15 -5.64 34.61
CA ALA A 166 0.21 -6.65 35.10
C ALA A 166 -0.35 -7.59 34.00
N GLY A 167 0.46 -7.90 32.98
CA GLY A 167 0.08 -8.80 31.90
C GLY A 167 -0.93 -8.21 30.90
N ARG A 168 -1.19 -6.89 30.93
CA ARG A 168 -2.16 -6.27 30.02
C ARG A 168 -1.65 -6.25 28.57
N THR A 169 -2.60 -6.32 27.65
CA THR A 169 -2.37 -6.32 26.19
C THR A 169 -2.75 -5.00 25.51
N ARG A 170 -3.32 -4.05 26.26
CA ARG A 170 -3.71 -2.70 25.81
C ARG A 170 -3.55 -1.71 26.96
N ASN A 171 -3.07 -0.50 26.68
CA ASN A 171 -3.16 0.60 27.65
C ASN A 171 -4.43 1.42 27.39
N GLN A 172 -5.22 1.65 28.44
CA GLN A 172 -6.38 2.54 28.43
C GLN A 172 -6.03 3.87 29.10
N TYR A 173 -6.91 4.87 28.94
CA TYR A 173 -6.72 6.22 29.47
C TYR A 173 -6.42 6.24 30.99
N PHE A 174 -7.06 5.37 31.77
CA PHE A 174 -6.90 5.32 33.23
C PHE A 174 -5.62 4.64 33.70
N HIS A 175 -4.82 4.04 32.81
CA HIS A 175 -3.54 3.46 33.20
C HIS A 175 -2.44 4.52 33.38
N ASP A 176 -2.58 5.70 32.77
CA ASP A 176 -1.63 6.81 32.87
C ASP A 176 -2.34 8.13 32.53
N GLU A 177 -2.98 8.75 33.52
CA GLU A 177 -3.75 9.98 33.32
C GLU A 177 -2.89 11.18 32.90
N VAL A 178 -1.62 11.21 33.34
CA VAL A 178 -0.68 12.27 32.95
C VAL A 178 -0.41 12.19 31.46
N LYS A 179 -0.07 10.99 30.95
CA LYS A 179 0.09 10.80 29.51
C LYS A 179 -1.21 11.01 28.75
N TRP A 180 -2.36 10.65 29.32
CA TRP A 180 -3.65 10.87 28.67
C TRP A 180 -3.94 12.37 28.45
N ASN A 181 -3.68 13.20 29.46
CA ASN A 181 -3.83 14.65 29.33
C ASN A 181 -2.83 15.23 28.30
N GLN A 182 -1.59 14.74 28.28
CA GLN A 182 -0.63 15.08 27.22
C GLN A 182 -1.12 14.66 25.82
N PHE A 183 -1.83 13.54 25.72
CA PHE A 183 -2.37 13.03 24.47
C PHE A 183 -3.54 13.88 23.94
N LYS A 184 -4.37 14.44 24.84
CA LYS A 184 -5.39 15.44 24.48
C LYS A 184 -4.76 16.73 23.95
N GLU A 185 -3.74 17.25 24.61
CA GLU A 185 -3.01 18.43 24.13
C GLU A 185 -2.33 18.18 22.78
N TYR A 186 -1.83 16.96 22.58
CA TYR A 186 -1.26 16.52 21.30
C TYR A 186 -2.31 16.52 20.17
N ASN A 187 -3.48 15.90 20.37
CA ASN A 187 -4.56 15.90 19.37
C ASN A 187 -5.07 17.33 19.09
N LYS A 188 -5.22 18.16 20.13
CA LYS A 188 -5.51 19.60 19.95
C LYS A 188 -4.46 20.28 19.06
N ARG A 189 -3.18 20.06 19.37
CA ARG A 189 -2.05 20.68 18.66
C ARG A 189 -1.99 20.24 17.20
N ASP A 190 -2.31 19.00 16.88
CA ASP A 190 -2.30 18.53 15.49
C ASP A 190 -3.32 19.28 14.61
N VAL A 191 -4.54 19.55 15.13
CA VAL A 191 -5.52 20.42 14.44
C VAL A 191 -5.01 21.87 14.29
N GLU A 192 -4.40 22.44 15.34
CA GLU A 192 -3.82 23.79 15.27
C GLU A 192 -2.71 23.90 14.22
N VAL A 193 -1.83 22.90 14.14
CA VAL A 193 -0.73 22.86 13.17
C VAL A 193 -1.28 22.69 11.76
N GLU A 194 -2.28 21.82 11.58
CA GLU A 194 -2.93 21.59 10.30
C GLU A 194 -3.58 22.87 9.75
N MET A 195 -4.33 23.61 10.58
CA MET A 195 -4.90 24.90 10.19
C MET A 195 -3.82 25.96 9.88
N ALA A 196 -2.73 25.99 10.65
CA ALA A 196 -1.61 26.88 10.38
C ALA A 196 -0.92 26.54 9.04
N ILE A 197 -0.85 25.26 8.66
CA ILE A 197 -0.42 24.86 7.32
C ILE A 197 -1.40 25.38 6.28
N GLN A 198 -2.71 25.15 6.43
CA GLN A 198 -3.72 25.65 5.48
C GLN A 198 -3.58 27.16 5.26
N GLU A 199 -3.40 27.94 6.33
CA GLU A 199 -3.20 29.39 6.24
C GLU A 199 -1.99 29.75 5.37
N ARG A 200 -0.85 29.10 5.58
CA ARG A 200 0.36 29.31 4.78
C ARG A 200 0.16 28.88 3.33
N LEU A 201 -0.53 27.77 3.11
CA LEU A 201 -0.77 27.21 1.78
C LEU A 201 -1.86 27.96 1.00
N SER A 202 -2.72 28.73 1.65
CA SER A 202 -3.86 29.46 1.05
C SER A 202 -3.48 30.34 -0.15
N LYS A 203 -2.22 30.79 -0.23
CA LYS A 203 -1.65 31.57 -1.33
C LYS A 203 -1.42 30.74 -2.61
N PHE A 204 -1.41 29.41 -2.49
CA PHE A 204 -1.11 28.44 -3.55
C PHE A 204 -2.25 27.44 -3.65
N LYS A 205 -3.44 27.89 -4.04
CA LYS A 205 -4.63 27.05 -4.12
C LYS A 205 -4.43 25.88 -5.10
N VAL A 206 -4.89 24.71 -4.68
CA VAL A 206 -5.03 23.54 -5.57
C VAL A 206 -6.25 23.77 -6.47
N SER A 207 -6.12 23.46 -7.76
CA SER A 207 -7.25 23.57 -8.70
C SER A 207 -8.33 22.53 -8.41
N GLU A 208 -9.57 22.81 -8.82
CA GLU A 208 -10.66 21.84 -8.67
C GLU A 208 -10.38 20.55 -9.44
N ASP A 209 -9.77 20.61 -10.64
CA ASP A 209 -9.38 19.40 -11.39
C ASP A 209 -8.50 18.45 -10.57
N ILE A 210 -7.55 18.97 -9.79
CA ILE A 210 -6.67 18.14 -8.94
C ILE A 210 -7.45 17.58 -7.74
N TRP A 211 -8.42 18.33 -7.23
CA TRP A 211 -9.31 17.81 -6.19
C TRP A 211 -10.22 16.70 -6.72
N ASP A 212 -10.75 16.85 -7.93
CA ASP A 212 -11.55 15.82 -8.60
C ASP A 212 -10.74 14.54 -8.81
N GLU A 213 -9.48 14.65 -9.23
CA GLU A 213 -8.56 13.51 -9.32
C GLU A 213 -8.31 12.85 -7.95
N PHE A 214 -8.19 13.64 -6.88
CA PHE A 214 -8.08 13.12 -5.51
C PHE A 214 -9.34 12.38 -5.07
N TYR A 215 -10.53 12.90 -5.41
CA TYR A 215 -11.81 12.24 -5.10
C TYR A 215 -11.94 10.91 -5.83
N LEU A 216 -11.54 10.84 -7.10
CA LEU A 216 -11.49 9.59 -7.86
C LEU A 216 -10.54 8.56 -7.22
N ASP A 217 -9.37 8.99 -6.72
CA ASP A 217 -8.47 8.11 -5.94
C ASP A 217 -9.16 7.58 -4.68
N GLN A 218 -9.92 8.42 -3.96
CA GLN A 218 -10.65 7.99 -2.77
C GLN A 218 -11.73 6.96 -3.11
N GLU A 219 -12.51 7.18 -4.16
CA GLU A 219 -13.54 6.24 -4.62
C GLU A 219 -12.94 4.90 -5.08
N ILE A 220 -11.82 4.94 -5.81
CA ILE A 220 -11.08 3.73 -6.21
C ILE A 220 -10.64 2.95 -4.97
N ASN A 221 -10.11 3.64 -3.96
CA ASN A 221 -9.66 3.01 -2.72
C ASN A 221 -10.82 2.46 -1.89
N ASP A 222 -11.95 3.15 -1.80
CA ASP A 222 -13.16 2.72 -1.10
C ASP A 222 -13.77 1.46 -1.74
N ARG A 223 -13.80 1.43 -3.09
CA ARG A 223 -14.29 0.30 -3.87
C ARG A 223 -13.38 -0.91 -3.69
N GLY A 224 -12.07 -0.72 -3.72
CA GLY A 224 -11.08 -1.77 -3.60
C GLY A 224 -11.11 -2.81 -4.74
N ILE A 225 -10.38 -3.91 -4.56
CA ILE A 225 -10.32 -5.04 -5.50
C ILE A 225 -10.52 -6.35 -4.75
N ALA A 226 -11.30 -7.29 -5.30
CA ALA A 226 -11.53 -8.58 -4.64
C ALA A 226 -10.32 -9.50 -4.81
N VAL A 227 -10.05 -10.27 -3.77
CA VAL A 227 -9.03 -11.32 -3.75
C VAL A 227 -9.66 -12.68 -3.51
N ASP A 228 -9.02 -13.72 -4.03
CA ASP A 228 -9.38 -15.11 -3.82
C ASP A 228 -8.75 -15.63 -2.52
N PRO A 229 -9.51 -15.71 -1.40
CA PRO A 229 -8.95 -16.07 -0.11
C PRO A 229 -8.37 -17.50 -0.12
N VAL A 230 -8.99 -18.43 -0.85
CA VAL A 230 -8.54 -19.82 -0.91
C VAL A 230 -7.18 -19.94 -1.58
N LEU A 231 -6.97 -19.19 -2.68
CA LEU A 231 -5.68 -19.17 -3.36
C LEU A 231 -4.61 -18.51 -2.47
N VAL A 232 -4.93 -17.40 -1.83
CA VAL A 232 -4.00 -16.66 -0.96
C VAL A 232 -3.55 -17.53 0.22
N GLU A 233 -4.50 -18.10 0.96
CA GLU A 233 -4.21 -18.98 2.11
C GLU A 233 -3.38 -20.20 1.70
N SER A 234 -3.77 -20.85 0.59
CA SER A 234 -3.06 -22.03 0.11
C SER A 234 -1.64 -21.70 -0.38
N ALA A 235 -1.44 -20.56 -1.05
CA ALA A 235 -0.12 -20.10 -1.47
C ALA A 235 0.79 -19.78 -0.28
N ILE A 236 0.26 -19.18 0.79
CA ILE A 236 1.01 -18.91 2.03
C ILE A 236 1.45 -20.23 2.67
N ARG A 237 0.52 -21.19 2.82
CA ARG A 237 0.82 -22.50 3.40
C ARG A 237 1.86 -23.27 2.59
N LEU A 238 1.68 -23.36 1.26
CA LEU A 238 2.60 -24.07 0.37
C LEU A 238 4.03 -23.50 0.44
N ASP A 239 4.18 -22.18 0.53
CA ASP A 239 5.51 -21.55 0.66
C ASP A 239 6.17 -21.86 2.00
N LEU A 240 5.41 -21.95 3.10
CA LEU A 240 5.96 -22.38 4.38
C LEU A 240 6.50 -23.81 4.29
N ASP A 241 5.70 -24.74 3.75
CA ASP A 241 6.08 -26.15 3.57
C ASP A 241 7.33 -26.29 2.67
N VAL A 242 7.34 -25.57 1.54
CA VAL A 242 8.46 -25.58 0.59
C VAL A 242 9.72 -24.99 1.24
N LYS A 243 9.60 -23.89 1.99
CA LYS A 243 10.76 -23.28 2.66
C LYS A 243 11.34 -24.16 3.75
N GLU A 244 10.50 -24.86 4.51
CA GLU A 244 10.96 -25.83 5.50
C GLU A 244 11.73 -26.97 4.82
N ASN A 245 11.20 -27.52 3.73
CA ASN A 245 11.87 -28.56 2.96
C ASN A 245 13.20 -28.08 2.34
N LEU A 246 13.21 -26.89 1.72
CA LEU A 246 14.43 -26.30 1.15
C LEU A 246 15.48 -26.01 2.23
N MET A 247 15.06 -25.51 3.40
CA MET A 247 15.96 -25.27 4.52
C MET A 247 16.57 -26.57 5.03
N LYS A 248 15.79 -27.63 5.14
CA LYS A 248 16.26 -28.97 5.51
C LYS A 248 17.26 -29.52 4.48
N LYS A 249 16.90 -29.54 3.19
CA LYS A 249 17.79 -29.99 2.10
C LYS A 249 19.12 -29.22 2.09
N LEU A 250 19.07 -27.90 2.24
CA LEU A 250 20.28 -27.09 2.31
C LEU A 250 21.11 -27.39 3.57
N SER A 251 20.47 -27.59 4.71
CA SER A 251 21.16 -27.98 5.95
C SER A 251 21.84 -29.34 5.78
N ASP A 252 21.17 -30.32 5.17
CA ASP A 252 21.73 -31.66 4.93
C ASP A 252 22.96 -31.61 4.00
N ILE A 253 22.97 -30.74 2.98
CA ILE A 253 24.09 -30.59 2.05
C ILE A 253 25.26 -29.79 2.66
N THR A 254 24.95 -28.76 3.44
CA THR A 254 25.93 -27.73 3.86
C THR A 254 26.38 -27.88 5.31
N GLY A 255 25.59 -28.50 6.18
CA GLY A 255 25.80 -28.55 7.63
C GLY A 255 25.60 -27.21 8.34
N LEU A 256 24.99 -26.23 7.68
CA LEU A 256 24.76 -24.89 8.25
C LEU A 256 23.53 -24.88 9.17
N GLU A 257 23.65 -24.25 10.34
CA GLU A 257 22.50 -24.02 11.23
C GLU A 257 21.43 -23.13 10.59
N ASN A 258 21.85 -22.12 9.82
CA ASN A 258 20.93 -21.25 9.08
C ASN A 258 21.42 -21.05 7.64
N PRO A 259 21.03 -21.94 6.71
CA PRO A 259 21.42 -21.83 5.30
C PRO A 259 20.90 -20.58 4.58
N ASN A 260 19.90 -19.89 5.15
CA ASN A 260 19.38 -18.65 4.59
C ASN A 260 20.29 -17.44 4.90
N SER A 261 21.12 -17.53 5.95
CA SER A 261 22.07 -16.47 6.32
C SER A 261 23.09 -16.24 5.20
N VAL A 262 23.12 -15.01 4.68
CA VAL A 262 24.08 -14.60 3.63
C VAL A 262 25.52 -14.83 4.09
N LEU A 263 25.82 -14.50 5.35
CA LEU A 263 27.16 -14.64 5.91
C LEU A 263 27.59 -16.10 6.01
N GLN A 264 26.75 -16.95 6.61
CA GLN A 264 27.06 -18.38 6.76
C GLN A 264 27.23 -19.06 5.40
N MET A 265 26.33 -18.75 4.44
CA MET A 265 26.43 -19.32 3.10
C MET A 265 27.71 -18.88 2.38
N ARG A 266 28.07 -17.59 2.42
CA ARG A 266 29.32 -17.11 1.79
C ARG A 266 30.55 -17.78 2.37
N GLN A 267 30.61 -17.94 3.70
CA GLN A 267 31.69 -18.64 4.36
C GLN A 267 31.78 -20.11 3.93
N TRP A 268 30.63 -20.79 3.81
CA TRP A 268 30.57 -22.17 3.32
C TRP A 268 31.04 -22.29 1.86
N LEU A 269 30.56 -21.41 0.97
CA LEU A 269 30.95 -21.40 -0.44
C LEU A 269 32.45 -21.16 -0.61
N SER A 270 33.02 -20.20 0.13
CA SER A 270 34.47 -19.94 0.12
C SER A 270 35.28 -21.16 0.57
N LYS A 271 34.88 -21.84 1.65
CA LYS A 271 35.50 -23.11 2.09
C LYS A 271 35.42 -24.24 1.07
N ASN A 272 34.43 -24.18 0.16
CA ASN A 272 34.23 -25.17 -0.89
C ASN A 272 34.73 -24.67 -2.27
N GLY A 273 35.57 -23.62 -2.29
CA GLY A 273 36.29 -23.18 -3.49
C GLY A 273 35.54 -22.18 -4.37
N LEU A 274 34.47 -21.55 -3.88
CA LEU A 274 33.75 -20.49 -4.59
C LEU A 274 33.63 -19.22 -3.74
N GLU A 275 34.44 -18.22 -4.07
CA GLU A 275 34.36 -16.91 -3.44
C GLU A 275 33.32 -16.03 -4.13
N MET A 276 32.39 -15.49 -3.33
CA MET A 276 31.36 -14.58 -3.80
C MET A 276 31.25 -13.38 -2.87
N GLU A 277 31.19 -12.17 -3.43
CA GLU A 277 30.96 -10.94 -2.68
C GLU A 277 29.47 -10.74 -2.34
N SER A 278 28.61 -11.15 -3.25
CA SER A 278 27.16 -11.03 -3.18
C SER A 278 26.52 -12.33 -3.63
N LEU A 279 25.38 -12.68 -3.01
CA LEU A 279 24.55 -13.81 -3.42
C LEU A 279 23.28 -13.33 -4.15
N GLY A 280 23.41 -12.18 -4.84
CA GLY A 280 22.37 -11.60 -5.67
C GLY A 280 22.11 -12.41 -6.95
N LYS A 281 20.96 -12.17 -7.57
CA LYS A 281 20.51 -12.93 -8.77
C LYS A 281 21.54 -12.89 -9.90
N LYS A 282 22.19 -11.75 -10.13
CA LYS A 282 23.15 -11.56 -11.23
C LYS A 282 24.45 -12.33 -10.99
N GLU A 283 24.98 -12.25 -9.77
CA GLU A 283 26.20 -12.92 -9.35
C GLU A 283 26.00 -14.43 -9.35
N VAL A 284 24.90 -14.92 -8.76
CA VAL A 284 24.55 -16.34 -8.80
C VAL A 284 24.45 -16.84 -10.24
N ALA A 285 23.77 -16.12 -11.14
CA ALA A 285 23.67 -16.51 -12.55
C ALA A 285 25.01 -16.55 -13.29
N ARG A 286 25.96 -15.70 -12.91
CA ARG A 286 27.32 -15.72 -13.46
C ARG A 286 28.09 -16.95 -12.99
N GLU A 287 28.08 -17.21 -11.69
CA GLU A 287 28.83 -18.32 -11.10
C GLU A 287 28.25 -19.69 -11.49
N LEU A 288 26.94 -19.80 -11.72
CA LEU A 288 26.30 -21.05 -12.17
C LEU A 288 26.86 -21.59 -13.50
N LYS A 289 27.52 -20.76 -14.32
CA LYS A 289 28.14 -21.19 -15.58
C LYS A 289 29.41 -22.02 -15.38
N THR A 290 30.10 -21.82 -14.26
CA THR A 290 31.41 -22.40 -13.97
C THR A 290 31.45 -23.20 -12.67
N ALA A 291 30.41 -23.11 -11.85
CA ALA A 291 30.29 -23.83 -10.59
C ALA A 291 30.22 -25.36 -10.80
N SER A 292 30.83 -26.11 -9.87
CA SER A 292 30.67 -27.56 -9.81
C SER A 292 29.20 -27.93 -9.54
N LYS A 293 28.80 -29.16 -9.91
CA LYS A 293 27.42 -29.64 -9.74
C LYS A 293 26.86 -29.41 -8.32
N LYS A 294 27.65 -29.72 -7.29
CA LYS A 294 27.27 -29.55 -5.88
C LYS A 294 27.08 -28.08 -5.49
N LEU A 295 27.97 -27.20 -5.96
CA LEU A 295 27.87 -25.76 -5.69
C LEU A 295 26.69 -25.14 -6.43
N ALA A 296 26.46 -25.54 -7.68
CA ALA A 296 25.32 -25.09 -8.47
C ALA A 296 24.00 -25.47 -7.80
N GLU A 297 23.88 -26.71 -7.29
CA GLU A 297 22.70 -27.17 -6.54
C GLU A 297 22.44 -26.33 -5.29
N VAL A 298 23.46 -26.07 -4.46
CA VAL A 298 23.32 -25.21 -3.26
C VAL A 298 22.92 -23.78 -3.63
N LEU A 299 23.51 -23.21 -4.67
CA LEU A 299 23.17 -21.87 -5.15
C LEU A 299 21.73 -21.78 -5.65
N LEU A 300 21.26 -22.78 -6.39
CA LEU A 300 19.88 -22.85 -6.89
C LEU A 300 18.87 -23.02 -5.74
N LEU A 301 19.10 -23.98 -4.84
CA LEU A 301 18.23 -24.21 -3.67
C LEU A 301 18.14 -22.96 -2.78
N ARG A 302 19.27 -22.28 -2.54
CA ARG A 302 19.26 -21.03 -1.78
C ARG A 302 18.56 -19.91 -2.52
N GLN A 303 18.72 -19.82 -3.84
CA GLN A 303 18.01 -18.82 -4.63
C GLN A 303 16.50 -18.99 -4.47
N GLN A 304 15.98 -20.22 -4.56
CA GLN A 304 14.58 -20.54 -4.29
C GLN A 304 14.16 -20.13 -2.87
N LEU A 305 14.92 -20.54 -1.84
CA LEU A 305 14.65 -20.21 -0.43
C LEU A 305 14.58 -18.69 -0.18
N SER A 306 15.40 -17.92 -0.88
CA SER A 306 15.49 -16.46 -0.73
C SER A 306 14.37 -15.68 -1.44
N LYS A 307 13.58 -16.33 -2.33
CA LYS A 307 12.51 -15.65 -3.05
C LYS A 307 11.43 -15.17 -2.08
N SER A 308 11.02 -13.91 -2.25
CA SER A 308 10.00 -13.28 -1.42
C SER A 308 8.59 -13.42 -2.02
N SER A 309 8.34 -14.46 -2.80
CA SER A 309 7.11 -14.67 -3.58
C SER A 309 5.84 -14.51 -2.76
N VAL A 310 5.91 -14.86 -1.47
CA VAL A 310 4.76 -14.86 -0.57
C VAL A 310 4.52 -13.57 0.20
N LYS A 311 5.47 -12.63 0.21
CA LYS A 311 5.22 -11.32 0.87
C LYS A 311 4.00 -10.61 0.31
N LYS A 312 3.68 -10.82 -0.99
CA LYS A 312 2.49 -10.26 -1.62
C LYS A 312 1.22 -10.96 -1.14
N TYR A 313 1.19 -12.30 -1.07
CA TYR A 313 0.06 -13.04 -0.50
C TYR A 313 -0.18 -12.71 0.98
N THR A 314 0.88 -12.63 1.80
CA THR A 314 0.74 -12.18 3.19
C THR A 314 0.25 -10.74 3.28
N ALA A 315 0.69 -9.85 2.39
CA ALA A 315 0.14 -8.48 2.33
C ALA A 315 -1.34 -8.49 1.94
N MET A 316 -1.75 -9.41 1.05
CA MET A 316 -3.14 -9.56 0.64
C MET A 316 -4.01 -10.02 1.81
N GLU A 317 -3.60 -11.09 2.50
CA GLU A 317 -4.27 -11.60 3.71
C GLU A 317 -4.41 -10.52 4.79
N ASN A 318 -3.34 -9.74 5.04
CA ASN A 318 -3.37 -8.67 6.03
C ASN A 318 -4.27 -7.50 5.64
N ALA A 319 -4.41 -7.20 4.35
CA ALA A 319 -5.16 -6.05 3.84
C ALA A 319 -6.62 -6.36 3.47
N ALA A 320 -6.96 -7.64 3.27
CA ALA A 320 -8.29 -8.07 2.86
C ALA A 320 -9.32 -7.78 3.95
N CYS A 321 -10.33 -6.97 3.62
CA CYS A 321 -11.49 -6.69 4.45
C CYS A 321 -12.40 -7.93 4.60
N LYS A 322 -13.42 -7.85 5.46
CA LYS A 322 -14.41 -8.91 5.73
C LYS A 322 -15.12 -9.43 4.47
N ASP A 323 -15.21 -8.62 3.43
CA ASP A 323 -15.79 -8.97 2.14
C ASP A 323 -14.76 -9.48 1.11
N ASN A 324 -13.56 -9.87 1.55
CA ASN A 324 -12.44 -10.31 0.72
C ASN A 324 -12.02 -9.27 -0.33
N ARG A 325 -12.17 -7.98 -0.01
CA ARG A 325 -11.68 -6.89 -0.86
C ARG A 325 -10.56 -6.14 -0.16
N GLU A 326 -9.53 -5.84 -0.92
CA GLU A 326 -8.44 -4.96 -0.50
C GLU A 326 -8.74 -3.53 -0.89
N ARG A 327 -8.54 -2.61 0.05
CA ARG A 327 -8.86 -1.18 -0.08
C ARG A 327 -7.68 -0.32 0.35
N GLY A 328 -7.61 0.92 -0.14
CA GLY A 328 -6.47 1.80 0.16
C GLY A 328 -5.16 1.36 -0.51
N MET A 329 -5.25 0.77 -1.71
CA MET A 329 -4.10 0.26 -2.47
C MET A 329 -3.29 1.36 -3.15
N PHE A 330 -3.85 2.56 -3.27
CA PHE A 330 -3.20 3.69 -3.92
C PHE A 330 -3.14 4.90 -2.98
N ARG A 331 -2.14 5.75 -3.23
CA ARG A 331 -2.05 7.08 -2.65
C ARG A 331 -1.90 8.09 -3.77
N PHE A 332 -2.90 8.97 -3.91
CA PHE A 332 -2.83 10.17 -4.73
C PHE A 332 -1.57 11.00 -4.39
N TYR A 333 -0.87 11.51 -5.40
CA TYR A 333 0.38 12.27 -5.24
C TYR A 333 1.47 11.58 -4.40
N GLY A 334 1.41 10.25 -4.26
CA GLY A 334 2.41 9.51 -3.49
C GLY A 334 3.84 9.64 -4.04
N ALA A 335 3.99 9.92 -5.34
CA ALA A 335 5.22 10.38 -5.97
C ALA A 335 5.13 11.88 -6.28
N ASN A 336 5.14 12.71 -5.23
CA ASN A 336 4.82 14.15 -5.26
C ASN A 336 5.59 14.97 -6.32
N ARG A 337 6.84 14.61 -6.65
CA ARG A 337 7.61 15.28 -7.73
C ARG A 337 7.03 15.13 -9.14
N THR A 338 6.22 14.09 -9.36
CA THR A 338 5.65 13.76 -10.68
C THR A 338 4.13 13.78 -10.70
N GLY A 339 3.49 13.95 -9.53
CA GLY A 339 2.04 13.81 -9.35
C GLY A 339 1.52 12.37 -9.43
N ARG A 340 2.35 11.38 -9.76
CA ARG A 340 1.90 9.98 -9.91
C ARG A 340 1.41 9.38 -8.60
N PHE A 341 0.41 8.51 -8.76
CA PHE A 341 -0.09 7.67 -7.68
C PHE A 341 1.00 6.69 -7.26
N ALA A 342 1.08 6.41 -5.97
CA ALA A 342 1.99 5.38 -5.46
C ALA A 342 1.20 4.19 -4.89
N GLY A 343 1.65 2.98 -5.20
CA GLY A 343 1.12 1.75 -4.61
C GLY A 343 1.33 1.69 -3.09
N ARG A 344 0.36 1.11 -2.38
CA ARG A 344 0.38 0.81 -0.95
C ARG A 344 0.01 -0.65 -0.72
N LEU A 345 0.33 -1.15 0.47
CA LEU A 345 0.05 -2.53 0.90
C LEU A 345 0.60 -3.57 -0.08
N VAL A 346 -0.23 -4.19 -0.91
CA VAL A 346 0.21 -5.17 -1.92
C VAL A 346 1.00 -4.51 -3.05
N GLN A 347 0.90 -3.19 -3.24
CA GLN A 347 1.57 -2.39 -4.28
C GLN A 347 1.30 -2.95 -5.69
N LEU A 348 0.08 -2.74 -6.17
CA LEU A 348 -0.42 -3.24 -7.46
C LEU A 348 0.43 -2.82 -8.68
N GLN A 349 1.16 -1.71 -8.58
CA GLN A 349 2.08 -1.23 -9.62
C GLN A 349 3.34 -2.11 -9.77
N ASN A 350 3.65 -2.94 -8.78
CA ASN A 350 4.85 -3.77 -8.72
C ASN A 350 4.49 -5.24 -8.49
N LEU A 351 3.66 -5.78 -9.38
CA LEU A 351 3.30 -7.20 -9.41
C LEU A 351 4.11 -7.94 -10.48
N PRO A 352 4.68 -9.12 -10.18
CA PRO A 352 5.39 -9.95 -11.15
C PRO A 352 4.54 -10.27 -12.38
N GLN A 353 5.19 -10.42 -13.53
CA GLN A 353 4.54 -10.86 -14.76
C GLN A 353 4.35 -12.37 -14.78
N ASN A 354 3.36 -12.80 -15.55
CA ASN A 354 3.00 -14.21 -15.73
C ASN A 354 3.64 -14.69 -17.04
N HIS A 355 4.35 -15.81 -16.99
CA HIS A 355 5.00 -16.44 -18.14
C HIS A 355 4.69 -17.95 -18.24
N LEU A 356 3.90 -18.51 -17.31
CA LEU A 356 3.43 -19.89 -17.35
C LEU A 356 2.47 -20.11 -18.52
N PRO A 357 2.70 -21.11 -19.39
CA PRO A 357 1.80 -21.45 -20.49
C PRO A 357 0.47 -22.07 -20.00
N ASP A 358 0.50 -22.74 -18.85
CA ASP A 358 -0.58 -23.50 -18.18
C ASP A 358 -1.03 -22.80 -16.89
N LEU A 359 -1.22 -21.47 -16.98
CA LEU A 359 -1.49 -20.61 -15.83
C LEU A 359 -2.75 -21.02 -15.04
N ALA A 360 -3.79 -21.49 -15.72
CA ALA A 360 -5.05 -21.87 -15.09
C ALA A 360 -4.90 -23.15 -14.26
N GLU A 361 -4.18 -24.13 -14.80
CA GLU A 361 -3.87 -25.40 -14.17
C GLU A 361 -2.96 -25.18 -12.95
N ALA A 362 -1.88 -24.41 -13.10
CA ALA A 362 -0.98 -24.03 -12.01
C ALA A 362 -1.75 -23.36 -10.86
N ARG A 363 -2.64 -22.42 -11.19
CA ARG A 363 -3.49 -21.73 -10.22
C ARG A 363 -4.37 -22.70 -9.45
N GLU A 364 -5.00 -23.64 -10.14
CA GLU A 364 -5.91 -24.59 -9.53
C GLU A 364 -5.17 -25.57 -8.61
N LEU A 365 -3.98 -26.05 -9.00
CA LEU A 365 -3.15 -26.90 -8.14
C LEU A 365 -2.74 -26.18 -6.85
N VAL A 366 -2.38 -24.90 -6.93
CA VAL A 366 -2.08 -24.07 -5.74
C VAL A 366 -3.33 -23.89 -4.89
N ARG A 367 -4.48 -23.57 -5.48
CA ARG A 367 -5.76 -23.40 -4.77
C ARG A 367 -6.20 -24.67 -4.04
N GLN A 368 -5.91 -25.85 -4.59
CA GLN A 368 -6.18 -27.15 -3.96
C GLN A 368 -5.15 -27.52 -2.88
N GLY A 369 -4.02 -26.82 -2.79
CA GLY A 369 -2.91 -27.19 -1.91
C GLY A 369 -2.18 -28.46 -2.35
N ASN A 370 -2.21 -28.82 -3.63
CA ASN A 370 -1.65 -30.07 -4.14
C ASN A 370 -0.13 -29.96 -4.34
N ILE A 371 0.63 -30.02 -3.25
CA ILE A 371 2.09 -29.88 -3.26
C ILE A 371 2.77 -30.97 -4.11
N THR A 372 2.28 -32.22 -4.06
CA THR A 372 2.86 -33.34 -4.79
C THR A 372 2.82 -33.13 -6.30
N ALA A 373 1.68 -32.65 -6.82
CA ALA A 373 1.57 -32.33 -8.24
C ALA A 373 2.45 -31.12 -8.60
N LEU A 374 2.51 -30.11 -7.73
CA LEU A 374 3.35 -28.94 -7.95
C LEU A 374 4.84 -29.29 -8.01
N GLU A 375 5.33 -30.16 -7.12
CA GLU A 375 6.72 -30.64 -7.12
C GLU A 375 7.07 -31.49 -8.36
N LEU A 376 6.08 -32.20 -8.93
CA LEU A 376 6.27 -33.01 -10.13
C LEU A 376 6.24 -32.18 -11.42
N LEU A 377 5.37 -31.16 -11.48
CA LEU A 377 5.08 -30.41 -12.70
C LEU A 377 5.88 -29.11 -12.82
N TYR A 378 6.32 -28.51 -11.71
CA TYR A 378 7.04 -27.24 -11.70
C TYR A 378 8.36 -27.35 -10.95
N GLU A 379 9.46 -26.96 -11.63
CA GLU A 379 10.82 -27.04 -11.09
C GLU A 379 11.09 -26.05 -9.93
N ASP A 380 10.35 -24.94 -9.89
CA ASP A 380 10.51 -23.87 -8.91
C ASP A 380 9.12 -23.42 -8.42
N ILE A 381 8.65 -24.04 -7.34
CA ILE A 381 7.36 -23.69 -6.72
C ILE A 381 7.34 -22.22 -6.26
N PRO A 382 8.38 -21.68 -5.58
CA PRO A 382 8.40 -20.26 -5.24
C PRO A 382 8.26 -19.33 -6.45
N ASP A 383 8.84 -19.65 -7.61
CA ASP A 383 8.63 -18.90 -8.84
C ASP A 383 7.20 -19.00 -9.35
N THR A 384 6.67 -20.23 -9.37
CA THR A 384 5.28 -20.53 -9.78
C THR A 384 4.30 -19.70 -8.95
N LEU A 385 4.45 -19.71 -7.62
CA LEU A 385 3.66 -18.87 -6.72
C LEU A 385 3.82 -17.38 -7.04
N SER A 386 5.02 -16.92 -7.38
CA SER A 386 5.26 -15.52 -7.74
C SER A 386 4.54 -15.10 -9.02
N GLN A 387 4.48 -15.97 -10.02
CA GLN A 387 3.80 -15.71 -11.29
C GLN A 387 2.27 -15.73 -11.14
N LEU A 388 1.76 -16.44 -10.13
CA LEU A 388 0.32 -16.53 -9.85
C LEU A 388 -0.26 -15.33 -9.09
N ILE A 389 0.57 -14.41 -8.56
CA ILE A 389 0.12 -13.30 -7.70
C ILE A 389 -1.00 -12.47 -8.34
N ARG A 390 -0.90 -12.15 -9.63
CA ARG A 390 -1.95 -11.37 -10.32
C ARG A 390 -3.29 -12.10 -10.38
N THR A 391 -3.26 -13.43 -10.41
CA THR A 391 -4.45 -14.29 -10.52
C THR A 391 -5.20 -14.44 -9.19
N ALA A 392 -4.62 -13.94 -8.10
CA ALA A 392 -5.28 -13.82 -6.80
C ALA A 392 -6.35 -12.73 -6.81
N PHE A 393 -6.21 -11.71 -7.65
CA PHE A 393 -7.26 -10.72 -7.85
C PHE A 393 -8.33 -11.29 -8.77
N VAL A 394 -9.59 -11.19 -8.34
CA VAL A 394 -10.74 -11.77 -9.03
C VAL A 394 -11.83 -10.72 -9.24
N PRO A 395 -12.57 -10.77 -10.37
CA PRO A 395 -13.72 -9.90 -10.54
C PRO A 395 -14.84 -10.28 -9.56
N GLN A 396 -15.75 -9.35 -9.29
CA GLN A 396 -16.99 -9.69 -8.59
C GLN A 396 -17.80 -10.71 -9.39
N SER A 397 -18.66 -11.48 -8.70
CA SER A 397 -19.57 -12.42 -9.35
C SER A 397 -20.30 -11.78 -10.52
N ASN A 398 -20.37 -12.49 -11.64
CA ASN A 398 -20.97 -12.05 -12.91
C ASN A 398 -20.32 -10.82 -13.57
N ASN A 399 -19.11 -10.44 -13.16
CA ASN A 399 -18.33 -9.38 -13.78
C ASN A 399 -17.03 -9.93 -14.38
N LYS A 400 -16.36 -9.09 -15.19
CA LYS A 400 -15.03 -9.36 -15.75
C LYS A 400 -14.13 -8.15 -15.55
N PHE A 401 -12.82 -8.38 -15.48
CA PHE A 401 -11.88 -7.27 -15.55
C PHE A 401 -11.76 -6.76 -16.98
N ILE A 402 -11.65 -5.44 -17.10
CA ILE A 402 -11.31 -4.74 -18.33
C ILE A 402 -10.01 -4.00 -18.06
N VAL A 403 -9.01 -4.24 -18.90
CA VAL A 403 -7.70 -3.60 -18.79
C VAL A 403 -7.54 -2.65 -19.96
N ALA A 404 -7.35 -1.36 -19.65
CA ALA A 404 -7.01 -0.33 -20.60
C ALA A 404 -5.61 0.20 -20.25
N ASP A 405 -4.72 0.27 -21.24
CA ASP A 405 -3.34 0.72 -21.07
C ASP A 405 -2.98 1.73 -22.15
N PHE A 406 -2.23 2.77 -21.77
CA PHE A 406 -1.72 3.75 -22.72
C PHE A 406 -0.39 3.28 -23.31
N SER A 407 -0.45 2.71 -24.52
CA SER A 407 0.71 2.17 -25.20
C SER A 407 1.80 3.23 -25.44
N ALA A 408 2.93 3.07 -24.74
CA ALA A 408 4.13 3.92 -24.86
C ALA A 408 3.85 5.43 -24.66
N ILE A 409 2.96 5.78 -23.74
CA ILE A 409 2.54 7.17 -23.51
C ILE A 409 3.71 8.12 -23.25
N GLU A 410 4.70 7.70 -22.46
CA GLU A 410 5.86 8.54 -22.13
C GLU A 410 6.68 8.86 -23.38
N ALA A 411 6.93 7.88 -24.25
CA ALA A 411 7.65 8.09 -25.49
C ALA A 411 6.88 9.01 -26.45
N ARG A 412 5.55 8.88 -26.50
CA ARG A 412 4.68 9.75 -27.31
C ARG A 412 4.71 11.20 -26.82
N VAL A 413 4.55 11.41 -25.52
CA VAL A 413 4.56 12.76 -24.92
C VAL A 413 5.93 13.41 -25.07
N LEU A 414 7.02 12.68 -24.84
CA LEU A 414 8.38 13.21 -25.03
C LEU A 414 8.65 13.60 -26.49
N ALA A 415 8.27 12.75 -27.45
CA ALA A 415 8.42 13.05 -28.87
C ALA A 415 7.60 14.30 -29.28
N TRP A 416 6.39 14.44 -28.74
CA TRP A 416 5.54 15.61 -28.97
C TRP A 416 6.16 16.88 -28.39
N LEU A 417 6.59 16.86 -27.13
CA LEU A 417 7.26 17.98 -26.46
C LEU A 417 8.56 18.40 -27.17
N ALA A 418 9.32 17.43 -27.70
CA ALA A 418 10.55 17.68 -28.43
C ALA A 418 10.34 18.09 -29.90
N GLY A 419 9.09 18.05 -30.41
CA GLY A 419 8.79 18.36 -31.81
C GLY A 419 9.32 17.32 -32.81
N GLU A 420 9.53 16.08 -32.39
CA GLU A 420 10.11 15.01 -33.22
C GLU A 420 9.09 14.45 -34.24
N LYS A 421 8.90 15.16 -35.35
CA LYS A 421 7.93 14.81 -36.40
C LYS A 421 8.06 13.37 -36.92
N TRP A 422 9.27 12.85 -37.04
CA TRP A 422 9.49 11.50 -37.55
C TRP A 422 8.98 10.43 -36.56
N ARG A 423 9.14 10.64 -35.24
CA ARG A 423 8.61 9.71 -34.22
C ARG A 423 7.09 9.77 -34.18
N MET A 424 6.52 10.97 -34.31
CA MET A 424 5.08 11.14 -34.43
C MET A 424 4.53 10.36 -35.63
N LYS A 425 5.19 10.45 -36.80
CA LYS A 425 4.83 9.66 -37.98
C LYS A 425 4.93 8.15 -37.76
N VAL A 426 5.99 7.67 -37.08
CA VAL A 426 6.14 6.26 -36.70
C VAL A 426 4.95 5.79 -35.85
N PHE A 427 4.52 6.63 -34.90
CA PHE A 427 3.37 6.35 -34.05
C PHE A 427 2.03 6.38 -34.80
N GLU A 428 1.84 7.32 -35.73
CA GLU A 428 0.65 7.40 -36.61
C GLU A 428 0.54 6.17 -37.52
N GLU A 429 1.67 5.69 -38.03
CA GLU A 429 1.75 4.50 -38.88
C GLU A 429 1.63 3.18 -38.09
N GLY A 430 1.47 3.24 -36.76
CA GLY A 430 1.33 2.06 -35.90
C GLY A 430 2.60 1.20 -35.79
N LYS A 431 3.77 1.75 -36.12
CA LYS A 431 5.06 1.04 -36.10
C LYS A 431 5.65 0.98 -34.69
N ASP A 432 6.46 -0.05 -34.41
CA ASP A 432 7.22 -0.14 -33.16
C ASP A 432 8.31 0.94 -33.14
N ILE A 433 8.21 1.87 -32.18
CA ILE A 433 9.13 3.00 -32.05
C ILE A 433 10.57 2.57 -31.73
N TYR A 434 10.75 1.49 -30.98
CA TYR A 434 12.07 0.97 -30.63
C TYR A 434 12.73 0.35 -31.85
N CYS A 435 11.97 -0.45 -32.62
CA CYS A 435 12.45 -1.02 -33.88
C CYS A 435 12.80 0.07 -34.90
N SER A 436 11.94 1.09 -35.01
CA SER A 436 12.15 2.22 -35.92
C SER A 436 13.37 3.05 -35.53
N SER A 437 13.55 3.30 -34.22
CA SER A 437 14.71 4.02 -33.69
C SER A 437 16.00 3.24 -33.88
N ALA A 438 16.01 1.94 -33.56
CA ALA A 438 17.16 1.06 -33.76
C ALA A 438 17.53 0.97 -35.25
N SER A 439 16.52 0.86 -36.13
CA SER A 439 16.77 0.79 -37.56
C SER A 439 17.42 2.05 -38.11
N GLN A 440 16.99 3.23 -37.65
CA GLN A 440 17.64 4.50 -38.02
C GLN A 440 19.04 4.64 -37.41
N MET A 441 19.22 4.23 -36.16
CA MET A 441 20.49 4.36 -35.45
C MET A 441 21.58 3.45 -36.04
N PHE A 442 21.23 2.22 -36.41
CA PHE A 442 22.17 1.23 -36.94
C PHE A 442 22.18 1.13 -38.47
N GLY A 443 21.25 1.79 -39.16
CA GLY A 443 21.15 1.76 -40.62
C GLY A 443 20.75 0.39 -41.19
N VAL A 444 20.18 -0.50 -40.38
CA VAL A 444 19.74 -1.84 -40.77
C VAL A 444 18.29 -2.06 -40.35
N THR A 445 17.56 -2.96 -41.02
CA THR A 445 16.20 -3.31 -40.59
C THR A 445 16.24 -4.05 -39.25
N VAL A 446 15.43 -3.61 -38.29
CA VAL A 446 15.25 -4.23 -36.96
C VAL A 446 13.79 -4.59 -36.77
N GLU A 447 13.52 -5.84 -36.40
CA GLU A 447 12.18 -6.36 -36.12
C GLU A 447 12.11 -7.02 -34.74
N LYS A 448 11.02 -6.81 -34.00
CA LYS A 448 10.86 -7.21 -32.59
C LYS A 448 11.13 -8.70 -32.33
N HIS A 449 10.74 -9.57 -33.25
CA HIS A 449 10.95 -11.03 -33.18
C HIS A 449 11.55 -11.56 -34.49
N GLY A 450 12.41 -10.77 -35.12
CA GLY A 450 12.94 -11.07 -36.45
C GLY A 450 14.38 -10.61 -36.62
N VAL A 451 14.66 -10.12 -37.83
CA VAL A 451 15.99 -9.69 -38.24
C VAL A 451 16.51 -8.61 -37.30
N ASN A 452 17.75 -8.78 -36.83
CA ASN A 452 18.42 -7.86 -35.92
C ASN A 452 17.65 -7.56 -34.62
N SER A 453 16.77 -8.45 -34.15
CA SER A 453 16.01 -8.27 -32.90
C SER A 453 16.88 -7.98 -31.68
N GLN A 454 18.14 -8.41 -31.67
CA GLN A 454 19.13 -8.09 -30.64
C GLN A 454 19.58 -6.62 -30.60
N LEU A 455 19.30 -5.84 -31.65
CA LEU A 455 19.60 -4.40 -31.74
C LEU A 455 18.48 -3.51 -31.20
N ARG A 456 17.30 -4.08 -30.93
CA ARG A 456 16.20 -3.40 -30.25
C ARG A 456 16.51 -3.26 -28.76
#